data_AF-A0A0X3UYQ2-F1
#
_entry.id   AF-A0A0X3UYQ2-F1
#
_cell.length_a   1.000
_cell.length_b   1.000
_cell.length_c   1.000
_cell.angle_alpha   90.00
_cell.angle_beta   90.00
_cell.angle_gamma   90.00
#
_symmetry.space_group_name_H-M   'P 1'
#
loop_
_entity.id
_entity.type
_entity.pdbx_description
1 polymer ?
#
loop_
_entity_poly.entity_id
_entity_poly.type
_entity_poly.pdbx_seq_one_letter_code
_entity_poly.pdbx_strand_id
1 'polypeptide(L)' 'MLRLSAELTAALAGADPAALADLAERWLALRAADAEDIDPELAEEMLTEVAALARPGTPVYCEVA' A
#
# COMPACT_ATOMS: atom_id res chain seq x y z
N MET A 1 15.43 2.97 9.38
CA MET A 1 14.63 1.77 9.05
C MET A 1 13.22 2.03 9.56
N LEU A 2 12.26 2.26 8.66
CA LEU A 2 10.86 2.47 9.05
C LEU A 2 10.34 1.16 9.63
N ARG A 3 10.01 1.14 10.92
CA ARG A 3 9.36 -0.01 11.57
C ARG A 3 7.86 0.26 11.61
N LEU A 4 7.12 -0.43 10.76
CA LEU A 4 5.66 -0.49 10.87
C LEU A 4 5.31 -1.32 12.12
N SER A 5 4.18 -0.99 12.76
CA SER A 5 3.69 -1.81 13.87
C SER A 5 3.27 -3.18 13.36
N ALA A 6 3.41 -4.22 14.19
CA ALA A 6 2.97 -5.57 13.84
C ALA A 6 1.47 -5.62 13.49
N GLU A 7 0.67 -4.77 14.14
CA GLU A 7 -0.76 -4.61 13.87
C GLU A 7 -1.02 -4.07 12.46
N LEU A 8 -0.27 -3.05 12.03
CA LEU A 8 -0.40 -2.50 10.69
C LEU A 8 0.05 -3.49 9.63
N THR A 9 1.14 -4.22 9.87
CA THR A 9 1.59 -5.28 8.97
C THR A 9 0.54 -6.39 8.85
N ALA A 10 -0.05 -6.84 9.96
CA ALA A 10 -1.09 -7.86 9.93
C ALA A 10 -2.37 -7.37 9.22
N ALA A 11 -2.77 -6.12 9.44
CA ALA A 11 -3.91 -5.51 8.78
C ALA A 11 -3.70 -5.43 7.25
N LEU A 12 -2.52 -4.98 6.81
CA LEU A 12 -2.18 -4.92 5.38
C LEU A 12 -2.12 -6.32 4.75
N ALA A 13 -1.50 -7.29 5.44
CA ALA A 13 -1.41 -8.66 4.94
C ALA A 13 -2.78 -9.31 4.73
N GLY A 14 -3.75 -9.01 5.62
CA GLY A 14 -5.11 -9.55 5.60
C GLY A 14 -6.15 -8.70 4.87
N ALA A 15 -5.79 -7.53 4.35
CA ALA A 15 -6.72 -6.66 3.65
C ALA A 15 -7.23 -7.32 2.36
N ASP A 16 -8.53 -7.22 2.13
CA ASP A 16 -9.17 -7.61 0.88
C ASP A 16 -9.10 -6.47 -0.16
N PRO A 17 -9.39 -6.76 -1.45
CA PRO A 17 -9.30 -5.74 -2.50
C PRO A 17 -10.21 -4.53 -2.30
N ALA A 18 -11.39 -4.71 -1.68
CA ALA A 18 -12.31 -3.60 -1.45
C ALA A 18 -11.76 -2.65 -0.36
N ALA A 19 -11.20 -3.21 0.71
CA ALA A 19 -10.54 -2.43 1.76
C ALA A 19 -9.30 -1.68 1.24
N LEU A 20 -8.57 -2.25 0.27
CA LEU A 20 -7.44 -1.58 -0.36
C LEU A 20 -7.87 -0.47 -1.31
N ALA A 21 -8.96 -0.65 -2.06
CA ALA A 21 -9.56 0.40 -2.89
C ALA A 21 -10.03 1.59 -2.04
N ASP A 22 -10.77 1.34 -0.96
CA ASP A 22 -11.20 2.38 -0.02
C ASP A 22 -10.00 3.14 0.60
N LEU A 23 -8.91 2.41 0.89
CA LEU A 23 -7.68 3.01 1.38
C LEU A 23 -7.00 3.87 0.30
N ALA A 24 -7.01 3.43 -0.95
CA ALA A 24 -6.49 4.17 -2.10
C ALA A 24 -7.23 5.50 -2.27
N GLU A 25 -8.57 5.47 -2.29
CA GLU A 25 -9.40 6.67 -2.39
C GLU A 25 -9.09 7.68 -1.27
N ARG A 26 -8.98 7.20 -0.04
CA ARG A 26 -8.65 8.05 1.12
C ARG A 26 -7.24 8.62 1.03
N TRP A 27 -6.29 7.83 0.55
CA TRP A 27 -4.92 8.28 0.36
C TRP A 27 -4.84 9.35 -0.75
N LEU A 28 -5.48 9.13 -1.89
CA LEU A 28 -5.60 10.10 -2.98
C LEU A 28 -6.20 11.42 -2.50
N ALA A 29 -7.27 11.38 -1.71
CA ALA A 29 -7.88 12.59 -1.15
C ALA A 29 -6.90 13.39 -0.26
N LEU A 30 -6.06 12.71 0.52
CA LEU A 30 -5.02 13.36 1.32
C LEU A 30 -3.92 13.98 0.43
N ARG A 31 -3.52 13.29 -0.63
CA ARG A 31 -2.48 13.75 -1.57
C ARG A 31 -2.94 14.94 -2.39
N ALA A 32 -4.17 14.91 -2.87
CA ALA A 32 -4.78 16.03 -3.57
C ALA A 32 -4.87 17.29 -2.68
N ALA A 33 -5.10 17.13 -1.37
CA ALA A 33 -5.08 18.24 -0.42
C ALA A 33 -3.68 18.88 -0.28
N ASP A 34 -2.63 18.10 -0.51
CA ASP A 34 -1.22 18.53 -0.53
C ASP A 34 -0.78 19.01 -1.94
N ALA A 35 -1.70 19.16 -2.89
CA ALA A 35 -1.44 19.46 -4.30
C ALA A 35 -0.57 18.41 -5.04
N GLU A 36 -0.53 17.18 -4.51
CA GLU A 36 0.06 16.03 -5.19
C GLU A 36 -1.02 15.35 -6.05
N ASP A 37 -0.73 15.16 -7.33
CA ASP A 37 -1.58 14.41 -8.28
C ASP A 37 -0.99 13.00 -8.45
N ILE A 38 -1.74 12.00 -8.01
CA ILE A 38 -1.37 10.58 -8.12
C ILE A 38 -2.44 9.91 -8.94
N ASP A 39 -2.01 9.14 -9.94
CA ASP A 39 -2.92 8.34 -10.75
C ASP A 39 -3.66 7.30 -9.87
N PRO A 40 -4.99 7.19 -9.97
CA PRO A 40 -5.75 6.27 -9.12
C PRO A 40 -5.39 4.80 -9.30
N GLU A 41 -5.12 4.36 -10.54
CA GLU A 41 -4.72 2.98 -10.83
C GLU A 41 -3.35 2.69 -10.20
N LEU A 42 -2.42 3.64 -10.30
CA LEU A 42 -1.12 3.54 -9.64
C LEU A 42 -1.27 3.47 -8.11
N ALA A 43 -2.17 4.25 -7.51
CA ALA A 43 -2.38 4.23 -6.06
C ALA A 43 -2.90 2.86 -5.57
N GLU A 44 -3.83 2.25 -6.32
CA GLU A 44 -4.35 0.91 -6.06
C GLU A 44 -3.26 -0.17 -6.23
N GLU A 45 -2.44 -0.08 -7.28
CA GLU A 45 -1.31 -0.98 -7.52
C GLU A 45 -0.31 -0.90 -6.36
N MET A 46 0.10 0.31 -5.97
CA MET A 46 1.04 0.51 -4.87
C MET A 46 0.54 -0.08 -3.55
N LEU A 47 -0.74 0.12 -3.21
CA LEU A 47 -1.29 -0.42 -1.97
C LEU A 47 -1.45 -1.94 -2.03
N THR A 48 -1.74 -2.50 -3.19
CA THR A 48 -1.77 -3.95 -3.42
C THR A 48 -0.39 -4.57 -3.23
N GLU A 49 0.65 -3.98 -3.80
CA GLU A 49 2.04 -4.43 -3.64
C GLU A 49 2.52 -4.30 -2.18
N VAL A 50 2.15 -3.21 -1.50
CA VAL A 50 2.44 -3.04 -0.07
C VAL A 50 1.73 -4.10 0.78
N ALA A 51 0.46 -4.40 0.49
CA ALA A 51 -0.30 -5.46 1.15
C ALA A 51 0.30 -6.85 0.88
N ALA A 52 0.74 -7.11 -0.36
CA ALA A 52 1.43 -8.34 -0.72
C ALA A 52 2.77 -8.47 0.03
N LEU A 53 3.56 -7.39 0.11
CA LEU A 53 4.82 -7.36 0.86
C LEU A 53 4.64 -7.63 2.36
N ALA A 54 3.51 -7.21 2.93
CA ALA A 54 3.18 -7.46 4.32
C ALA A 54 2.86 -8.94 4.59
N ARG A 55 2.54 -9.75 3.57
CA ARG A 55 2.26 -11.18 3.73
C ARG A 55 3.55 -11.95 3.99
N PRO A 56 3.55 -12.88 4.96
CA PRO A 56 4.71 -13.71 5.22
C PRO A 56 5.02 -14.60 4.00
N GLY A 57 6.28 -14.58 3.56
CA GLY A 57 6.75 -15.41 2.45
C GLY A 57 6.68 -14.78 1.06
N THR A 58 6.28 -13.51 0.93
CA THR A 58 6.34 -12.79 -0.35
C THR A 58 7.80 -12.54 -0.75
N PRO A 59 8.28 -13.09 -1.89
CA PRO A 59 9.64 -12.86 -2.35
C PRO A 59 9.77 -11.42 -2.84
N VAL A 60 10.53 -10.61 -2.12
CA VAL A 60 10.89 -9.26 -2.55
C VAL A 60 12.10 -9.37 -3.45
N TYR A 61 11.91 -9.24 -4.76
CA TYR A 61 13.02 -9.15 -5.69
C TYR A 61 13.56 -7.72 -5.64
N CYS A 62 14.61 -7.50 -4.86
CA CYS A 62 15.38 -6.26 -4.97
C CYS A 62 16.34 -6.40 -6.16
N GLU A 63 15.94 -5.95 -7.35
CA GLU A 63 16.93 -5.61 -8.36
C GLU A 63 17.62 -4.32 -7.93
N VAL A 64 18.88 -4.45 -7.52
CA VAL A 64 19.78 -3.31 -7.32
C VAL A 64 20.58 -3.17 -8.61
N ALA A 65 20.28 -2.13 -9.39
CA ALA A 65 21.09 -1.69 -10.53
C ALA A 65 22.30 -0.87 -10.08
#